data_AF-A0A0F5VHT0-F1
#
_entry.id   AF-A0A0F5VHT0-F1
#
_cell.length_a   1.000
_cell.length_b   1.000
_cell.length_c   1.000
_cell.angle_alpha   90.00
_cell.angle_beta   90.00
_cell.angle_gamma   90.00
#
_symmetry.space_group_name_H-M   'P 1'
#
loop_
_entity.id
_entity.type
_entity.pdbx_description
1 polymer ?
#
loop_
_entity_poly.entity_id
_entity_poly.type
_entity_poly.pdbx_seq_one_letter_code
_entity_poly.pdbx_strand_id
1 'polypeptide(L)'
;MMLDDITLLPFIQEKGWTLKSLGKRWGLSERQMSRLVSQVERKYMDAINGLPERIELKVARHPSGRLTLMTKKNDDRVFTDCKQEKLFGNKDEVEFYRHLAVYKKELEDHGLVVDVRKLDWLFIPSGSIENFDNIYCWLNRWVKNKTDDETLQASCESALRKAFDELGLVYDIEEYGSLSFDNLPFLCGSDGLAISEHFFITIPKLVKRLDDR
;
A
#
# COMPACT_ATOMS: atom_id res chain seq x y z
N MET A 1 5.86 -33.40 31.77
CA MET A 1 5.13 -33.59 30.51
C MET A 1 5.70 -32.56 29.55
N MET A 2 6.67 -32.97 28.74
CA MET A 2 7.32 -32.09 27.78
C MET A 2 6.25 -31.73 26.74
N LEU A 3 6.04 -30.44 26.49
CA LEU A 3 5.22 -30.00 25.36
C LEU A 3 5.97 -30.47 24.12
N ASP A 4 5.49 -31.55 23.50
CA ASP A 4 5.99 -32.01 22.21
C ASP A 4 6.02 -30.81 21.25
N ASP A 5 7.15 -30.60 20.57
CA ASP A 5 7.32 -29.57 19.56
C ASP A 5 6.14 -29.64 18.58
N ILE A 6 5.19 -28.70 18.70
CA ILE A 6 4.05 -28.61 17.79
C ILE A 6 4.61 -28.20 16.44
N THR A 7 4.89 -29.20 15.60
CA THR A 7 5.35 -28.97 14.24
C THR A 7 4.16 -28.49 13.41
N LEU A 8 4.22 -27.24 12.97
CA LEU A 8 3.15 -26.60 12.18
C LEU A 8 3.11 -27.08 10.72
N LEU A 9 4.10 -27.88 10.31
CA LEU A 9 4.29 -28.35 8.94
C LEU A 9 3.13 -29.19 8.38
N PRO A 10 2.53 -30.16 9.11
CA PRO A 10 1.44 -30.96 8.57
C PRO A 10 0.20 -30.12 8.21
N PHE A 11 -0.15 -29.15 9.06
CA PHE A 11 -1.27 -28.23 8.82
C PHE A 11 -1.05 -27.33 7.60
N ILE A 12 0.21 -26.92 7.38
CA ILE A 12 0.61 -26.12 6.22
C ILE A 12 0.56 -26.96 4.93
N GLN A 13 1.00 -28.20 5.00
CA GLN A 13 0.97 -29.15 3.87
C GLN A 13 -0.46 -29.54 3.50
N GLU A 14 -1.35 -29.69 4.48
CA GLU A 14 -2.79 -29.93 4.26
C GLU A 14 -3.46 -28.78 3.48
N LYS A 15 -2.96 -27.55 3.64
CA LYS A 15 -3.36 -26.38 2.83
C LYS A 15 -2.68 -26.32 1.44
N GLY A 16 -1.90 -27.33 1.07
CA GLY A 16 -1.21 -27.42 -0.22
C GLY A 16 0.10 -26.65 -0.30
N TRP A 17 0.59 -26.07 0.81
CA TRP A 17 1.83 -25.30 0.83
C TRP A 17 3.04 -26.19 1.09
N THR A 18 4.12 -25.96 0.34
CA THR A 18 5.41 -26.59 0.57
C THR A 18 6.38 -25.62 1.23
N LEU A 19 7.38 -26.12 1.96
CA LEU A 19 8.46 -25.27 2.50
C LEU A 19 9.20 -24.49 1.42
N LYS A 20 9.29 -25.08 0.22
CA LYS A 20 9.87 -24.44 -0.97
C LYS A 20 9.04 -23.25 -1.45
N SER A 21 7.72 -23.41 -1.56
CA SER A 21 6.82 -22.33 -1.97
C SER A 21 6.77 -21.21 -0.94
N LEU A 22 6.77 -21.55 0.36
CA LEU A 22 6.82 -20.57 1.45
C LEU A 22 8.17 -19.84 1.52
N GLY A 23 9.28 -20.57 1.35
CA GLY A 23 10.62 -19.99 1.29
C GLY A 23 10.75 -18.98 0.15
N LYS A 24 10.28 -19.34 -1.06
CA LYS A 24 10.22 -18.42 -2.20
C LYS A 24 9.39 -17.17 -1.86
N ARG A 25 8.24 -17.35 -1.21
CA ARG A 25 7.31 -16.27 -0.84
C ARG A 25 7.87 -15.31 0.20
N TRP A 26 8.68 -15.79 1.13
CA TRP A 26 9.26 -14.97 2.21
C TRP A 26 10.72 -14.57 1.97
N GLY A 27 11.29 -14.92 0.81
CA GLY A 27 12.69 -14.65 0.50
C GLY A 27 13.68 -15.46 1.36
N LEU A 28 13.26 -16.62 1.84
CA LEU A 28 14.02 -17.49 2.73
C LEU A 28 14.45 -18.78 2.02
N SER A 29 15.64 -19.29 2.36
CA SER A 29 16.09 -20.60 1.89
C SER A 29 15.35 -21.74 2.59
N GLU A 30 15.25 -22.91 1.93
CA GLU A 30 14.60 -24.10 2.52
C GLU A 30 15.21 -24.53 3.87
N ARG A 31 16.53 -24.32 4.06
CA ARG A 31 17.20 -24.57 5.34
C ARG A 31 16.80 -23.59 6.44
N GLN A 32 16.59 -22.32 6.11
CA GLN A 32 16.07 -21.33 7.06
C GLN A 32 14.61 -21.64 7.40
N MET A 33 13.82 -22.01 6.40
CA MET A 33 12.44 -22.46 6.56
C MET A 33 12.34 -23.65 7.53
N SER A 34 13.14 -24.69 7.32
CA SER A 34 13.14 -25.88 8.18
C SER A 34 13.44 -25.58 9.67
N ARG A 35 14.19 -24.52 9.96
CA ARG A 35 14.50 -24.10 11.34
C ARG A 35 13.39 -23.28 11.99
N LEU A 36 12.57 -22.62 11.19
CA LEU A 36 11.49 -21.75 11.64
C LEU A 36 10.15 -22.51 11.81
N VAL A 37 10.02 -23.72 11.22
CA VAL A 37 8.82 -24.58 11.34
C VAL A 37 8.49 -24.97 12.78
N SER A 38 9.49 -25.06 13.66
CA SER A 38 9.32 -25.35 15.08
C SER A 38 9.02 -24.11 15.92
N GLN A 39 8.92 -22.93 15.30
CA GLN A 39 8.60 -21.67 15.97
C GLN A 39 7.17 -21.24 15.60
N VAL A 40 6.37 -20.92 16.62
CA VAL A 40 5.02 -20.37 16.42
C VAL A 40 5.12 -18.88 16.08
N GLU A 41 5.72 -18.59 14.93
CA GLU A 41 5.77 -17.24 14.38
C GLU A 41 4.47 -16.91 13.62
N ARG A 42 4.08 -15.62 13.64
CA ARG A 42 2.88 -15.11 12.95
C ARG A 42 2.81 -15.54 11.47
N LYS A 43 3.95 -15.61 10.78
CA LYS A 43 4.07 -16.03 9.37
C LYS A 43 3.59 -17.48 9.14
N TYR A 44 3.82 -18.39 10.09
CA TYR A 44 3.37 -19.79 10.00
C TYR A 44 1.88 -19.93 10.32
N MET A 45 1.37 -19.11 11.24
CA MET A 45 -0.07 -19.03 11.49
C MET A 45 -0.82 -18.51 10.24
N ASP A 46 -0.25 -17.55 9.52
CA ASP A 46 -0.81 -17.10 8.23
C ASP A 46 -0.78 -18.22 7.16
N ALA A 47 0.23 -19.08 7.17
CA ALA A 47 0.31 -20.25 6.28
C ALA A 47 -0.77 -21.30 6.57
N ILE A 48 -1.09 -21.52 7.84
CA ILE A 48 -2.16 -22.43 8.29
C ILE A 48 -3.54 -21.85 7.97
N ASN A 49 -3.72 -20.55 8.18
CA ASN A 49 -5.01 -19.88 7.98
C ASN A 49 -5.31 -19.60 6.50
N GLY A 50 -4.34 -19.79 5.60
CA GLY A 50 -4.45 -19.50 4.19
C GLY A 50 -3.75 -18.18 3.87
N LEU A 51 -2.73 -18.24 3.01
CA LEU A 51 -1.97 -17.06 2.66
C LEU A 51 -2.71 -16.25 1.60
N PRO A 52 -2.91 -14.94 1.80
CA PRO A 52 -3.55 -14.11 0.78
C PRO A 52 -2.72 -14.14 -0.50
N GLU A 53 -3.33 -14.20 -1.67
CA GLU A 53 -2.55 -14.05 -2.90
C GLU A 53 -1.95 -12.64 -2.95
N ARG A 54 -0.71 -12.54 -3.43
CA ARG A 54 0.02 -11.27 -3.51
C ARG A 54 0.30 -10.95 -4.97
N ILE A 55 0.12 -9.68 -5.30
CA ILE A 55 0.46 -9.14 -6.61
C ILE A 55 1.31 -7.89 -6.42
N GLU A 56 2.47 -7.89 -7.07
CA GLU A 56 3.34 -6.73 -7.15
C GLU A 56 2.97 -5.95 -8.41
N LEU A 57 2.67 -4.67 -8.25
CA LEU A 57 2.47 -3.69 -9.30
C LEU A 57 3.72 -2.81 -9.38
N LYS A 58 4.20 -2.52 -10.57
CA LYS A 58 5.38 -1.69 -10.79
C LYS A 58 5.10 -0.68 -11.89
N VAL A 59 5.24 0.59 -11.57
CA VAL A 59 5.14 1.64 -12.58
C VAL A 59 6.48 1.77 -13.32
N ALA A 60 6.42 1.77 -14.64
CA ALA A 60 7.58 1.92 -15.52
C ALA A 60 7.35 3.10 -16.46
N ARG A 61 8.34 3.99 -16.53
CA ARG A 61 8.35 5.11 -17.49
C ARG A 61 9.20 4.75 -18.70
N HIS A 62 8.60 4.79 -19.88
CA HIS A 62 9.30 4.63 -21.16
C HIS A 62 10.04 5.93 -21.50
N PRO A 63 11.19 5.89 -22.23
CA PRO A 63 11.90 7.10 -22.66
C PRO A 63 11.07 8.13 -23.42
N SER A 64 9.95 7.69 -24.02
CA SER A 64 8.99 8.58 -24.69
C SER A 64 8.04 9.32 -23.73
N GLY A 65 8.25 9.23 -22.42
CA GLY A 65 7.40 9.81 -21.38
C GLY A 65 6.14 9.00 -21.03
N ARG A 66 5.89 7.86 -21.70
CA ARG A 66 4.71 7.02 -21.45
C ARG A 66 4.88 6.20 -20.19
N LEU A 67 3.80 6.00 -19.44
CA LEU A 67 3.71 5.12 -18.29
C LEU A 67 3.09 3.78 -18.66
N THR A 68 3.68 2.72 -18.12
CA THR A 68 3.18 1.36 -18.22
C THR A 68 3.20 0.74 -16.83
N LEU A 69 2.09 0.13 -16.44
CA LEU A 69 2.01 -0.70 -15.26
C LEU A 69 2.49 -2.10 -15.64
N MET A 70 3.38 -2.65 -14.84
CA MET A 70 3.75 -4.05 -14.90
C MET A 70 3.24 -4.77 -13.67
N THR A 71 2.78 -5.99 -13.84
CA THR A 71 2.29 -6.85 -12.76
C THR A 71 3.20 -8.06 -12.60
N LYS A 72 3.28 -8.59 -11.39
CA LYS A 72 4.00 -9.83 -11.07
C LYS A 72 3.25 -10.56 -9.96
N LYS A 73 2.79 -11.77 -10.25
CA LYS A 73 2.18 -12.64 -9.24
C LYS A 73 3.26 -13.42 -8.48
N ASN A 74 2.89 -14.02 -7.36
CA ASN A 74 3.80 -14.82 -6.52
C ASN A 74 4.60 -15.90 -7.29
N ASP A 75 4.00 -16.51 -8.30
CA ASP A 75 4.64 -17.57 -9.07
C ASP A 75 5.51 -17.05 -10.21
N ASP A 76 5.29 -15.81 -10.63
CA ASP A 76 5.99 -15.21 -11.77
C ASP A 76 7.43 -14.86 -11.40
N ARG A 77 8.35 -15.16 -12.33
CA ARG A 77 9.77 -14.81 -12.20
C ARG A 77 10.06 -13.39 -12.66
N VAL A 78 9.21 -12.83 -13.52
CA VAL A 78 9.42 -11.55 -14.19
C VAL A 78 8.14 -10.73 -14.14
N PHE A 79 8.29 -9.42 -14.18
CA PHE A 79 7.17 -8.52 -14.38
C PHE A 79 6.66 -8.63 -15.82
N THR A 80 5.35 -8.66 -15.97
CA THR A 80 4.66 -8.66 -17.27
C THR A 80 3.80 -7.40 -17.40
N ASP A 81 3.63 -6.92 -18.61
CA ASP A 81 2.82 -5.72 -18.85
C ASP A 81 1.36 -5.94 -18.43
N CYS A 82 0.79 -4.96 -17.71
CA CYS A 82 -0.62 -4.94 -17.38
C CYS A 82 -1.43 -4.73 -18.66
N LYS A 83 -2.40 -5.61 -18.90
CA LYS A 83 -3.28 -5.52 -20.08
C LYS A 83 -4.51 -4.65 -19.85
N GLN A 84 -4.66 -4.10 -18.64
CA GLN A 84 -5.80 -3.25 -18.33
C GLN A 84 -5.71 -1.97 -19.14
N GLU A 85 -6.86 -1.54 -19.64
CA GLU A 85 -6.97 -0.30 -20.41
C GLU A 85 -6.38 0.86 -19.61
N LYS A 86 -5.71 1.79 -20.29
CA LYS A 86 -5.11 3.00 -19.70
C LYS A 86 -3.97 2.77 -18.69
N LEU A 87 -3.62 1.52 -18.40
CA LEU A 87 -2.45 1.13 -17.60
C LEU A 87 -1.27 0.64 -18.44
N PHE A 88 -1.34 0.78 -19.76
CA PHE A 88 -0.27 0.42 -20.68
C PHE A 88 0.01 1.55 -21.68
N GLY A 89 1.24 2.05 -21.69
CA GLY A 89 1.69 3.06 -22.66
C GLY A 89 0.95 4.39 -22.59
N ASN A 90 0.38 4.74 -21.43
CA ASN A 90 -0.40 5.97 -21.26
C ASN A 90 0.53 7.19 -21.20
N LYS A 91 0.19 8.25 -21.93
CA LYS A 91 0.91 9.54 -21.86
C LYS A 91 0.35 10.47 -20.79
N ASP A 92 -0.93 10.30 -20.48
CA ASP A 92 -1.59 11.04 -19.42
C ASP A 92 -1.26 10.36 -18.09
N GLU A 93 -0.37 11.00 -17.35
CA GLU A 93 0.11 10.50 -16.07
C GLU A 93 -0.99 10.46 -15.02
N VAL A 94 -1.91 11.41 -15.07
CA VAL A 94 -2.97 11.49 -14.08
C VAL A 94 -4.03 10.44 -14.34
N GLU A 95 -4.45 10.29 -15.60
CA GLU A 95 -5.34 9.21 -16.00
C GLU A 95 -4.73 7.86 -15.61
N PHE A 96 -3.44 7.66 -15.86
CA PHE A 96 -2.73 6.44 -15.47
C PHE A 96 -2.85 6.15 -13.97
N TYR A 97 -2.56 7.13 -13.10
CA TYR A 97 -2.62 6.92 -11.65
C TYR A 97 -4.04 6.77 -11.11
N ARG A 98 -5.03 7.44 -11.71
CA ARG A 98 -6.44 7.24 -11.38
C ARG A 98 -6.86 5.79 -11.66
N HIS A 99 -6.52 5.29 -12.84
CA HIS A 99 -6.77 3.88 -13.22
C HIS A 99 -5.96 2.91 -12.35
N LEU A 100 -4.76 3.27 -11.91
CA LEU A 100 -3.94 2.44 -11.02
C LEU A 100 -4.60 2.30 -9.65
N ALA A 101 -5.12 3.39 -9.09
CA ALA A 101 -5.82 3.37 -7.81
C ALA A 101 -7.10 2.53 -7.87
N VAL A 102 -7.90 2.68 -8.94
CA VAL A 102 -9.10 1.85 -9.18
C VAL A 102 -8.71 0.38 -9.31
N TYR A 103 -7.72 0.05 -10.15
CA TYR A 103 -7.28 -1.30 -10.37
C TYR A 103 -6.68 -1.94 -9.11
N LYS A 104 -5.91 -1.19 -8.31
CA LYS A 104 -5.43 -1.62 -7.00
C LYS A 104 -6.60 -2.01 -6.10
N LYS A 105 -7.61 -1.14 -6.00
CA LYS A 105 -8.80 -1.40 -5.18
C LYS A 105 -9.56 -2.64 -5.65
N GLU A 106 -9.75 -2.80 -6.96
CA GLU A 106 -10.37 -3.99 -7.54
C GLU A 106 -9.61 -5.25 -7.12
N LEU A 107 -8.28 -5.26 -7.21
CA LEU A 107 -7.47 -6.42 -6.80
C LEU A 107 -7.62 -6.70 -5.28
N GLU A 108 -7.66 -5.67 -4.44
CA GLU A 108 -7.88 -5.80 -3.00
C GLU A 108 -9.27 -6.34 -2.66
N ASP A 109 -10.31 -5.89 -3.38
CA ASP A 109 -11.69 -6.38 -3.25
C ASP A 109 -11.80 -7.87 -3.65
N HIS A 110 -10.91 -8.35 -4.52
CA HIS A 110 -10.76 -9.78 -4.84
C HIS A 110 -9.94 -10.56 -3.79
N GLY A 111 -9.59 -9.94 -2.67
CA GLY A 111 -8.84 -10.58 -1.57
C GLY A 111 -7.33 -10.67 -1.82
N LEU A 112 -6.81 -9.94 -2.82
CA LEU A 112 -5.37 -9.87 -3.07
C LEU A 112 -4.72 -8.83 -2.17
N VAL A 113 -3.51 -9.13 -1.70
CA VAL A 113 -2.64 -8.12 -1.09
C VAL A 113 -1.80 -7.50 -2.21
N VAL A 114 -2.02 -6.21 -2.45
CA VAL A 114 -1.39 -5.47 -3.55
C VAL A 114 -0.22 -4.64 -3.04
N ASP A 115 0.95 -4.82 -3.64
CA ASP A 115 2.17 -4.05 -3.37
C ASP A 115 2.48 -3.18 -4.60
N VAL A 116 2.52 -1.85 -4.45
CA VAL A 116 2.78 -0.94 -5.58
C VAL A 116 4.17 -0.33 -5.44
N ARG A 117 5.08 -0.75 -6.32
CA ARG A 117 6.47 -0.30 -6.37
C ARG A 117 6.67 0.88 -7.31
N LYS A 118 7.59 1.77 -6.92
CA LYS A 118 8.01 2.99 -7.63
C LYS A 118 6.90 4.03 -7.73
N LEU A 119 6.27 4.32 -6.60
CA LEU A 119 5.53 5.56 -6.44
C LEU A 119 6.44 6.54 -5.72
N ASP A 120 6.60 7.74 -6.27
CA ASP A 120 7.34 8.80 -5.61
C ASP A 120 6.46 9.35 -4.47
N TRP A 121 6.70 8.84 -3.27
CA TRP A 121 5.92 9.19 -2.09
C TRP A 121 6.54 10.38 -1.36
N LEU A 122 5.70 11.33 -0.99
CA LEU A 122 6.02 12.38 -0.03
C LEU A 122 5.62 11.92 1.36
N PHE A 123 6.52 12.14 2.33
CA PHE A 123 6.23 11.92 3.73
C PHE A 123 5.79 13.24 4.39
N ILE A 124 4.59 13.22 4.95
CA ILE A 124 4.02 14.30 5.76
C ILE A 124 4.13 13.89 7.22
N PRO A 125 5.05 14.47 8.01
CA PRO A 125 5.23 14.08 9.41
C PRO A 125 3.96 14.31 10.24
N SER A 126 3.66 13.42 11.18
CA SER A 126 2.52 13.57 12.10
C SER A 126 2.60 14.88 12.89
N GLY A 127 3.81 15.31 13.26
CA GLY A 127 4.04 16.58 13.96
C GLY A 127 3.69 17.84 13.13
N SER A 128 3.53 17.71 11.82
CA SER A 128 3.06 18.80 10.94
C SER A 128 1.53 18.83 10.80
N ILE A 129 0.82 17.79 11.27
CA ILE A 129 -0.63 17.68 11.16
C ILE A 129 -1.23 17.86 12.56
N GLU A 130 -2.01 18.92 12.71
CA GLU A 130 -2.69 19.20 13.98
C GLU A 130 -3.67 18.07 14.34
N ASN A 131 -3.57 17.55 15.56
CA ASN A 131 -4.37 16.42 16.04
C ASN A 131 -4.31 15.19 15.12
N PHE A 132 -3.12 14.79 14.65
CA PHE A 132 -2.92 13.63 13.79
C PHE A 132 -3.64 12.36 14.27
N ASP A 133 -3.72 12.14 15.59
CA ASP A 133 -4.44 11.01 16.20
C ASP A 133 -5.92 10.94 15.76
N ASN A 134 -6.53 12.06 15.39
CA ASN A 134 -7.90 12.10 14.85
C ASN A 134 -8.00 11.41 13.49
N ILE A 135 -6.96 11.49 12.64
CA ILE A 135 -6.93 10.77 11.37
C ILE A 135 -6.90 9.26 11.64
N TYR A 136 -6.06 8.84 12.60
CA TYR A 136 -5.99 7.43 12.99
C TYR A 136 -7.32 6.93 13.57
N CYS A 137 -7.96 7.73 14.44
CA CYS A 137 -9.27 7.45 15.00
C CYS A 137 -10.36 7.35 13.93
N TRP A 138 -10.34 8.24 12.94
CA TRP A 138 -11.29 8.23 11.83
C TRP A 138 -11.14 6.98 10.96
N LEU A 139 -9.91 6.63 10.58
CA LEU A 139 -9.62 5.44 9.77
C LEU A 139 -10.02 4.13 10.48
N ASN A 140 -9.73 4.03 11.78
CA ASN A 140 -9.88 2.80 12.54
C ASN A 140 -11.16 2.73 13.37
N ARG A 141 -12.15 3.59 13.12
CA ARG A 141 -13.38 3.63 13.92
C ARG A 141 -14.22 2.37 13.68
N TRP A 142 -14.50 1.62 14.75
CA TRP A 142 -15.26 0.36 14.68
C TRP A 142 -16.77 0.57 14.48
N VAL A 143 -17.32 1.65 15.03
CA VAL A 143 -18.74 2.00 14.89
C VAL A 143 -18.83 3.34 14.17
N LYS A 144 -19.36 3.31 12.95
CA LYS A 144 -19.55 4.51 12.14
C LYS A 144 -20.82 5.23 12.56
N ASN A 145 -20.69 6.50 12.95
CA ASN A 145 -21.81 7.41 13.17
C ASN A 145 -21.68 8.53 12.14
N LYS A 146 -22.61 8.56 11.18
CA LYS A 146 -22.54 9.42 10.00
C LYS A 146 -22.22 10.89 10.35
N THR A 147 -22.94 11.47 11.31
CA THR A 147 -22.77 12.89 11.66
C THR A 147 -21.43 13.18 12.36
N ASP A 148 -21.04 12.32 13.31
CA ASP A 148 -19.77 12.48 14.02
C ASP A 148 -18.58 12.21 13.10
N ASP A 149 -18.72 11.26 12.17
CA ASP A 149 -17.68 10.90 11.21
C ASP A 149 -17.49 11.99 10.16
N GLU A 150 -18.57 12.60 9.66
CA GLU A 150 -18.51 13.77 8.77
C GLU A 150 -17.81 14.95 9.46
N THR A 151 -18.13 15.20 10.73
CA THR A 151 -17.51 16.27 11.52
C THR A 151 -16.02 16.00 11.77
N LEU A 152 -15.68 14.76 12.14
CA LEU A 152 -14.29 14.34 12.38
C LEU A 152 -13.47 14.39 11.09
N GLN A 153 -14.04 13.91 9.97
CA GLN A 153 -13.41 13.98 8.65
C GLN A 153 -13.12 15.42 8.27
N ALA A 154 -14.11 16.32 8.37
CA ALA A 154 -13.93 17.73 8.05
C ALA A 154 -12.81 18.38 8.90
N SER A 155 -12.74 18.04 10.20
CA SER A 155 -11.65 18.50 11.06
C SER A 155 -10.28 17.97 10.61
N CYS A 156 -10.19 16.70 10.20
CA CYS A 156 -8.96 16.08 9.73
C CYS A 156 -8.50 16.68 8.39
N GLU A 157 -9.42 16.87 7.45
CA GLU A 157 -9.15 17.51 6.16
C GLU A 157 -8.69 18.96 6.33
N SER A 158 -9.27 19.69 7.28
CA SER A 158 -8.84 21.04 7.64
C SER A 158 -7.41 21.06 8.21
N ALA A 159 -7.09 20.14 9.13
CA ALA A 159 -5.74 20.00 9.66
C ALA A 159 -4.72 19.62 8.58
N LEU A 160 -5.10 18.76 7.64
CA LEU A 160 -4.25 18.36 6.52
C LEU A 160 -4.00 19.51 5.54
N ARG A 161 -5.02 20.31 5.22
CA ARG A 161 -4.88 21.53 4.40
C ARG A 161 -3.86 22.48 5.01
N LYS A 162 -4.00 22.76 6.32
CA LYS A 162 -3.06 23.61 7.05
C LYS A 162 -1.63 23.04 7.02
N ALA A 163 -1.47 21.73 7.20
CA ALA A 163 -0.16 21.08 7.09
C ALA A 163 0.44 21.23 5.68
N PHE A 164 -0.37 21.11 4.62
CA PHE A 164 0.10 21.33 3.25
C PHE A 164 0.55 22.76 3.03
N ASP A 165 -0.25 23.74 3.48
CA ASP A 165 0.09 25.16 3.38
C ASP A 165 1.40 25.48 4.11
N GLU A 166 1.57 24.96 5.34
CA GLU A 166 2.79 25.15 6.15
C GLU A 166 4.03 24.47 5.52
N LEU A 167 3.84 23.32 4.88
CA LEU A 167 4.90 22.62 4.15
C LEU A 167 5.15 23.20 2.75
N GLY A 168 4.34 24.16 2.31
CA GLY A 168 4.38 24.77 0.98
C GLY A 168 3.98 23.83 -0.16
N LEU A 169 3.20 22.80 0.15
CA LEU A 169 2.63 21.86 -0.81
C LEU A 169 1.39 22.46 -1.46
N VAL A 170 1.33 22.46 -2.79
CA VAL A 170 0.16 22.95 -3.54
C VAL A 170 -0.55 21.77 -4.17
N TYR A 171 -1.71 21.39 -3.61
CA TYR A 171 -2.54 20.31 -4.14
C TYR A 171 -3.21 20.71 -5.45
N ASP A 172 -3.25 19.81 -6.43
CA ASP A 172 -3.85 20.06 -7.75
C ASP A 172 -5.38 19.90 -7.71
N ILE A 173 -6.06 20.98 -7.35
CA ILE A 173 -7.53 21.02 -7.23
C ILE A 173 -8.21 20.91 -8.60
N GLU A 174 -7.58 21.41 -9.66
CA GLU A 174 -8.17 21.39 -11.00
C GLU A 174 -8.28 19.95 -11.51
N GLU A 175 -7.28 19.13 -11.24
CA GLU A 175 -7.22 17.76 -11.73
C GLU A 175 -7.85 16.74 -10.76
N TYR A 176 -7.70 16.92 -9.45
CA TYR A 176 -8.15 15.96 -8.44
C TYR A 176 -9.37 16.42 -7.64
N GLY A 177 -9.95 17.58 -7.97
CA GLY A 177 -11.10 18.14 -7.26
C GLY A 177 -10.74 18.75 -5.91
N SER A 178 -11.71 18.97 -5.04
CA SER A 178 -11.44 19.54 -3.72
C SER A 178 -10.56 18.61 -2.87
N LEU A 179 -9.65 19.16 -2.07
CA LEU A 179 -8.82 18.40 -1.14
C LEU A 179 -9.68 17.75 -0.03
N SER A 180 -10.06 16.50 -0.24
CA SER A 180 -10.82 15.68 0.70
C SER A 180 -10.22 14.28 0.78
N PHE A 181 -10.58 13.52 1.80
CA PHE A 181 -10.14 12.13 1.93
C PHE A 181 -10.73 11.22 0.84
N ASP A 182 -11.80 11.64 0.18
CA ASP A 182 -12.35 10.94 -0.99
C ASP A 182 -11.48 11.11 -2.25
N ASN A 183 -10.82 12.26 -2.38
CA ASN A 183 -10.04 12.64 -3.56
C ASN A 183 -8.54 12.45 -3.39
N LEU A 184 -8.07 12.36 -2.14
CA LEU A 184 -6.67 12.22 -1.79
C LEU A 184 -6.41 10.85 -1.14
N PRO A 185 -5.97 9.83 -1.90
CA PRO A 185 -5.49 8.59 -1.32
C PRO A 185 -4.13 8.80 -0.66
N PHE A 186 -3.98 8.24 0.54
CA PHE A 186 -2.76 8.28 1.32
C PHE A 186 -2.59 6.99 2.13
N LEU A 187 -1.35 6.72 2.55
CA LEU A 187 -1.05 5.70 3.55
C LEU A 187 -0.85 6.40 4.90
N CYS A 188 -1.44 5.83 5.96
CA CYS A 188 -1.30 6.35 7.31
C CYS A 188 -0.38 5.43 8.13
N GLY A 189 0.71 6.00 8.63
CA GLY A 189 1.64 5.35 9.56
C GLY A 189 1.58 5.99 10.95
N SER A 190 2.32 5.43 11.91
CA SER A 190 2.42 5.97 13.26
C SER A 190 3.15 7.33 13.32
N ASP A 191 3.99 7.61 12.33
CA ASP A 191 4.87 8.77 12.26
C ASP A 191 4.41 9.83 11.24
N GLY A 192 3.33 9.57 10.49
CA GLY A 192 2.81 10.52 9.52
C GLY A 192 2.01 9.87 8.40
N LEU A 193 1.83 10.63 7.31
CA LEU A 193 1.20 10.17 6.08
C LEU A 193 2.23 10.00 4.97
N ALA A 194 2.03 9.00 4.13
CA ALA A 194 2.67 8.91 2.82
C ALA A 194 1.65 9.25 1.74
N ILE A 195 1.96 10.25 0.92
CA ILE A 195 1.07 10.78 -0.11
C ILE A 195 1.85 10.83 -1.41
N SER A 196 1.26 10.35 -2.50
CA SER A 196 1.92 10.39 -3.80
C SER A 196 2.25 11.83 -4.19
N GLU A 197 3.46 12.08 -4.69
CA GLU A 197 3.90 13.41 -5.10
C GLU A 197 3.06 13.96 -6.27
N HIS A 198 2.43 13.07 -7.03
CA HIS A 198 1.59 13.40 -8.18
C HIS A 198 0.33 14.21 -7.83
N PHE A 199 -0.10 14.24 -6.56
CA PHE A 199 -1.23 15.07 -6.13
C PHE A 199 -0.89 16.57 -6.02
N PHE A 200 0.38 16.95 -6.23
CA PHE A 200 0.87 18.28 -5.95
C PHE A 200 1.46 18.94 -7.19
N ILE A 201 1.04 20.18 -7.45
CA ILE A 201 1.61 21.08 -8.46
C ILE A 201 2.99 21.56 -8.01
N THR A 202 3.13 21.87 -6.72
CA THR A 202 4.36 22.40 -6.13
C THR A 202 4.79 21.57 -4.95
N ILE A 203 6.03 21.11 -4.97
CA ILE A 203 6.65 20.31 -3.92
C ILE A 203 7.97 20.96 -3.50
N PRO A 204 8.03 21.56 -2.29
CA PRO A 204 9.27 22.16 -1.81
C PRO A 204 10.37 21.12 -1.60
N LYS A 205 11.63 21.52 -1.85
CA LYS A 205 12.79 20.62 -1.73
C LYS A 205 13.00 20.04 -0.32
N LEU A 206 12.44 20.72 0.69
CA LEU A 206 12.55 20.34 2.10
C LEU A 206 11.60 19.19 2.48
N VAL A 207 10.57 18.93 1.66
CA VAL A 207 9.65 17.81 1.90
C VAL A 207 10.37 16.50 1.62
N LYS A 208 10.34 15.61 2.62
CA LYS A 208 11.01 14.31 2.56
C LYS A 208 10.31 13.41 1.55
N ARG A 209 11.07 12.86 0.60
CA ARG A 209 10.63 11.77 -0.28
C ARG A 209 10.95 10.43 0.37
N LEU A 210 10.04 9.48 0.27
CA LEU A 210 10.28 8.10 0.67
C LEU A 210 10.83 7.37 -0.55
N ASP A 211 12.11 6.99 -0.49
CA ASP A 211 12.68 6.10 -1.49
C ASP A 211 12.15 4.68 -1.25
N ASP A 212 11.48 4.10 -2.24
CA ASP A 212 11.30 2.65 -2.36
C ASP A 212 12.68 2.01 -2.58
N ARG A 213 13.43 1.77 -1.49
CA ARG A 213 14.63 0.90 -1.52
C ARG A 213 14.25 -0.57 -1.47
#